data_AF-A0A7Z8E1K2-F1
#
_entry.id   AF-A0A7Z8E1K2-F1
#
_cell.length_a   1.000
_cell.length_b   1.000
_cell.length_c   1.000
_cell.angle_alpha   90.00
_cell.angle_beta   90.00
_cell.angle_gamma   90.00
#
_symmetry.space_group_name_H-M   'P 1'
#
loop_
_entity.id
_entity.type
_entity.pdbx_description
1 polymer ?
#
loop_
_entity_poly.entity_id
_entity_poly.type
_entity_poly.pdbx_seq_one_letter_code
_entity_poly.pdbx_strand_id
1 'polypeptide(L)' 'MYSIKMRASHEDVHISGAETMCEFEDLENYLKKYFNKAFNHENGNRDFLNLKIEKVKAPIQTLVALPVVE' A
#
# COMPACT_ATOMS: atom_id res chain seq x y z
N MET A 1 -8.49 4.33 -12.42
CA MET A 1 -8.03 3.90 -11.08
C MET A 1 -7.52 2.45 -11.00
N TYR A 2 -6.43 2.26 -10.26
CA TYR A 2 -5.76 1.00 -9.95
C TYR A 2 -5.66 0.82 -8.44
N SER A 3 -5.84 -0.40 -7.94
CA SER A 3 -5.56 -0.78 -6.56
C SER A 3 -4.11 -1.23 -6.45
N ILE A 4 -3.38 -0.66 -5.50
CA ILE A 4 -2.03 -1.09 -5.14
C ILE A 4 -2.06 -1.64 -3.72
N LYS A 5 -1.52 -2.85 -3.52
CA LYS A 5 -1.38 -3.49 -2.20
C LYS A 5 0.08 -3.86 -1.96
N MET A 6 0.59 -3.52 -0.78
CA MET A 6 1.94 -3.84 -0.31
C MET A 6 1.87 -4.68 0.96
N ARG A 7 2.68 -5.74 1.01
CA ARG A 7 2.94 -6.51 2.24
C ARG A 7 4.42 -6.83 2.31
N ALA A 8 5.00 -6.74 3.49
CA ALA A 8 6.33 -7.27 3.74
C ALA A 8 6.40 -8.04 5.06
N SER A 9 7.37 -8.95 5.12
CA SER A 9 7.61 -9.82 6.24
C SER A 9 9.10 -10.07 6.44
N HIS A 10 9.42 -10.67 7.59
CA HIS A 10 10.71 -11.27 7.92
C HIS A 10 10.42 -12.62 8.58
N GLU A 11 10.91 -13.73 8.03
CA GLU A 11 10.63 -15.08 8.56
C GLU A 11 9.12 -15.32 8.81
N ASP A 12 8.29 -14.95 7.83
CA ASP A 12 6.82 -14.97 7.87
C ASP A 12 6.13 -14.03 8.90
N VAL A 13 6.89 -13.33 9.73
CA VAL A 13 6.37 -12.31 10.66
C VAL A 13 6.01 -11.03 9.89
N HIS A 14 4.80 -10.50 10.10
CA HIS A 14 4.36 -9.26 9.47
C HIS A 14 5.18 -8.06 9.96
N ILE A 15 5.76 -7.30 9.03
CA ILE A 15 6.51 -6.08 9.36
C ILE A 15 5.74 -4.81 8.95
N SER A 16 5.14 -4.79 7.77
CA SER A 16 4.37 -3.63 7.31
C SER A 16 3.42 -3.97 6.17
N GLY A 17 2.39 -3.15 6.05
CA GLY A 17 1.44 -3.16 4.95
C GLY A 17 1.02 -1.75 4.56
N ALA A 18 0.57 -1.60 3.32
CA ALA A 18 -0.07 -0.39 2.84
C ALA A 18 -0.99 -0.71 1.66
N GLU A 19 -2.04 0.07 1.51
CA GLU A 19 -2.93 0.01 0.36
C GLU A 19 -3.36 1.41 -0.07
N THR A 20 -3.61 1.55 -1.38
CA THR A 20 -4.15 2.76 -1.97
C THR A 20 -4.90 2.43 -3.25
N MET A 21 -5.67 3.39 -3.73
CA MET A 21 -6.14 3.42 -5.09
C MET A 21 -5.69 4.74 -5.74
N CYS A 22 -5.16 4.69 -6.95
CA CYS A 22 -4.67 5.87 -7.66
C CYS A 22 -4.93 5.79 -9.16
N GLU A 23 -4.77 6.90 -9.86
CA GLU A 23 -4.77 6.88 -11.33
C GLU A 23 -3.46 6.30 -11.89
N PHE A 24 -3.45 6.05 -13.20
CA PHE A 24 -2.32 5.39 -13.85
C PHE A 24 -1.05 6.23 -13.75
N GLU A 25 -1.20 7.55 -13.89
CA GLU A 25 -0.11 8.52 -13.88
C GLU A 25 0.63 8.56 -12.53
N ASP A 26 -0.06 8.16 -11.45
CA ASP A 26 0.47 8.15 -10.09
C ASP A 26 1.09 6.80 -9.66
N LEU A 27 0.96 5.75 -10.48
CA LEU A 27 1.39 4.39 -10.11
C LEU A 27 2.85 4.35 -9.66
N GLU A 28 3.75 4.94 -10.45
CA GLU A 28 5.19 4.93 -10.17
C GLU A 28 5.51 5.59 -8.81
N ASN A 29 4.84 6.70 -8.51
CA ASN A 29 5.02 7.45 -7.26
C ASN A 29 4.62 6.61 -6.05
N TYR A 30 3.46 5.94 -6.12
CA TYR A 30 2.99 5.08 -5.03
C TYR A 30 3.84 3.82 -4.88
N LEU A 31 4.31 3.22 -5.97
CA LEU A 31 5.21 2.07 -5.91
C LEU A 31 6.54 2.42 -5.24
N LYS A 32 7.16 3.55 -5.62
CA LYS A 32 8.38 4.05 -4.94
C LYS A 32 8.12 4.31 -3.46
N LYS A 33 6.99 4.94 -3.11
CA LYS A 33 6.61 5.19 -1.72
C LYS A 33 6.47 3.89 -0.92
N TYR A 34 5.83 2.86 -1.49
CA TYR A 34 5.62 1.57 -0.83
C TYR A 34 6.89 0.74 -0.73
N PHE A 35 7.72 0.77 -1.76
CA PHE A 35 9.05 0.18 -1.74
C PHE A 35 9.89 0.82 -0.62
N ASN A 36 9.96 2.15 -0.56
CA ASN A 36 10.71 2.86 0.50
C ASN A 36 10.13 2.61 1.89
N LYS A 37 8.80 2.62 2.05
CA LYS A 37 8.14 2.22 3.31
C LYS A 37 8.47 0.79 3.69
N ALA A 38 8.77 -0.06 2.70
CA ALA A 38 9.14 -1.42 2.97
C ALA A 38 10.57 -1.56 3.52
N PHE A 39 11.54 -0.87 2.94
CA PHE A 39 12.94 -1.04 3.34
C PHE A 39 13.39 -0.11 4.47
N ASN A 40 12.71 1.03 4.69
CA ASN A 40 13.11 2.03 5.69
C ASN A 40 12.28 1.98 6.98
N HIS A 41 11.69 0.83 7.31
CA HIS A 41 10.87 0.70 8.51
C HIS A 41 11.72 0.29 9.70
N GLU A 42 11.41 0.85 10.86
CA GLU A 42 12.17 0.68 12.12
C GLU A 42 12.23 -0.76 12.63
N ASN A 43 11.43 -1.67 12.06
CA ASN A 43 11.23 -3.04 12.56
C ASN A 43 12.12 -4.10 11.88
N GLY A 44 13.23 -3.71 11.25
CA GLY A 44 14.31 -4.63 10.87
C GLY A 44 14.37 -5.04 9.39
N ASN A 45 15.36 -5.90 9.11
CA ASN A 45 15.84 -6.29 7.77
C ASN A 45 14.86 -7.27 7.11
N ARG A 46 14.05 -6.81 6.15
CA ARG A 46 13.00 -7.62 5.53
C ARG A 46 13.60 -8.60 4.51
N ASP A 47 13.10 -9.83 4.50
CA ASP A 47 13.48 -10.85 3.49
C ASP A 47 12.45 -10.95 2.35
N PHE A 48 11.23 -10.44 2.56
CA PHE A 48 10.13 -10.56 1.62
C PHE A 48 9.35 -9.24 1.45
N LEU A 49 9.08 -8.89 0.20
CA LEU A 49 8.18 -7.79 -0.20
C LEU A 49 7.29 -8.25 -1.36
N ASN A 50 5.98 -8.06 -1.22
CA ASN A 50 5.00 -8.23 -2.28
C ASN A 50 4.34 -6.89 -2.61
N LEU A 51 4.29 -6.56 -3.90
CA LEU A 51 3.58 -5.41 -4.46
C LEU A 51 2.64 -5.92 -5.55
N LYS A 52 1.33 -5.71 -5.35
CA LYS A 52 0.29 -6.12 -6.29
C LYS A 52 -0.42 -4.88 -6.85
N ILE A 53 -0.56 -4.81 -8.17
CA ILE A 53 -1.27 -3.74 -8.88
C ILE A 53 -2.39 -4.37 -9.70
N GLU A 54 -3.63 -3.92 -9.50
CA GLU A 54 -4.80 -4.42 -10.23
C GLU A 54 -5.68 -3.26 -10.68
N LYS A 55 -6.17 -3.30 -11.93
CA LYS A 55 -7.17 -2.33 -12.39
C LYS A 55 -8.49 -2.56 -11.65
N VAL A 56 -9.07 -1.50 -11.09
CA VAL A 56 -10.37 -1.60 -10.41
C VAL A 56 -11.48 -1.77 -11.45
N LYS A 57 -12.28 -2.83 -11.30
CA LYS A 57 -13.36 -3.18 -12.24
C LYS A 57 -14.75 -2.81 -11.70
N ALA A 58 -14.89 -2.69 -10.39
CA ALA A 58 -16.13 -2.31 -9.74
C ALA A 58 -16.32 -0.78 -9.76
N PRO A 59 -17.56 -0.28 -9.74
CA PRO A 59 -17.81 1.15 -9.60
C PRO A 59 -17.28 1.67 -8.25
N ILE A 60 -16.70 2.87 -8.27
CA ILE A 60 -16.14 3.51 -7.07
C ILE A 60 -17.24 4.21 -6.29
N GLN A 61 -17.27 3.98 -4.98
CA GLN A 61 -18.18 4.64 -4.06
C GLN A 61 -17.39 5.66 -3.24
N THR A 62 -17.84 6.91 -3.26
CA THR A 62 -17.27 7.99 -2.46
C THR A 62 -18.07 8.13 -1.18
N LEU A 63 -17.40 8.03 -0.03
CA LEU A 63 -18.00 8.17 1.30
C LEU A 63 -17.38 9.36 2.01
N VAL A 64 -18.17 10.01 2.88
CA VAL A 64 -17.67 11.08 3.76
C VAL A 64 -16.99 10.43 4.97
N ALA A 65 -15.85 11.00 5.40
CA ALA A 65 -15.18 10.54 6.60
C ALA A 65 -16.07 10.71 7.84
N LEU A 66 -15.95 9.79 8.80
CA LEU A 66 -16.62 9.93 10.08
C LEU A 66 -16.09 11.15 10.83
N PRO A 67 -16.93 11.83 11.64
CA PRO A 67 -16.45 12.92 12.48
C PRO A 67 -15.38 12.40 13.45
N VAL A 68 -14.25 13.11 13.53
CA VAL A 68 -13.21 12.84 14.51
C VAL A 68 -13.56 13.61 15.78
N VAL A 69 -13.68 12.91 16.90
CA VAL A 69 -13.84 13.49 18.23
C VAL A 69 -12.59 13.12 19.02
N GLU A 70 -11.89 14.13 19.54
CA GLU A 70 -10.71 13.96 20.41
C GLU A 70 -11.11 13.66 21.86
#